data_AF-A0A6V7ILB8-F1
#
_entry.id   AF-A0A6V7ILB8-F1
#
_cell.length_a   1.000
_cell.length_b   1.000
_cell.length_c   1.000
_cell.angle_alpha   90.00
_cell.angle_beta   90.00
_cell.angle_gamma   90.00
#
_symmetry.space_group_name_H-M   'P 1'
#
loop_
_entity.id
_entity.type
_entity.pdbx_description
1 polymer ?
#
loop_
_entity_poly.entity_id
_entity_poly.type
_entity_poly.pdbx_seq_one_letter_code
_entity_poly.pdbx_strand_id
1 'polypeptide(L)'
;CMHFTCHQCKYEFCCGCGKAFMMGAKCSTSPFCAKLGLHAHHPRNCLFYLRDKEPVQLQELLKENNVEFDVENPSGERRCKVQLQKETPTGVIDAICNSEVLENQAGLC
;
A
#
# COMPACT_ATOMS: atom_id res chain seq x y z
N CYS A 1 -6.55 0.17 1.44
CA CYS A 1 -6.91 0.27 0.01
C CYS A 1 -5.71 0.83 -0.75
N MET A 2 -5.44 0.43 -2.01
CA MET A 2 -4.35 0.98 -2.84
C MET A 2 -4.83 2.00 -3.88
N HIS A 3 -6.16 2.15 -4.02
CA HIS A 3 -6.80 3.10 -4.93
C HIS A 3 -6.87 4.48 -4.27
N PHE A 4 -6.26 5.48 -4.90
CA PHE A 4 -6.22 6.87 -4.47
C PHE A 4 -6.86 7.76 -5.53
N THR A 5 -7.55 8.80 -5.09
CA THR A 5 -8.14 9.83 -5.95
C THR A 5 -7.50 11.18 -5.63
N CYS A 6 -6.90 11.83 -6.62
CA CYS A 6 -6.35 13.16 -6.45
C CYS A 6 -7.47 14.18 -6.16
N HIS A 7 -7.35 14.93 -5.05
CA HIS A 7 -8.40 15.88 -4.69
C HIS A 7 -8.54 17.03 -5.68
N GLN A 8 -7.45 17.42 -6.36
CA GLN A 8 -7.41 18.54 -7.31
C GLN A 8 -7.97 18.18 -8.69
N CYS A 9 -7.48 17.11 -9.31
CA CYS A 9 -7.84 16.74 -10.70
C CYS A 9 -8.75 15.52 -10.82
N LYS A 10 -9.10 14.88 -9.69
CA LYS A 10 -9.93 13.66 -9.64
C LYS A 10 -9.34 12.44 -10.34
N TYR A 11 -8.06 12.49 -10.70
CA TYR A 11 -7.35 11.33 -11.26
C TYR A 11 -7.28 10.19 -10.24
N GLU A 12 -7.65 8.99 -10.67
CA GLU A 12 -7.69 7.76 -9.87
C GLU A 12 -6.50 6.86 -10.20
N PHE A 13 -5.70 6.50 -9.20
CA PHE A 13 -4.45 5.78 -9.40
C PHE A 13 -4.06 4.88 -8.23
N CYS A 14 -3.14 3.95 -8.49
CA CYS A 14 -2.55 3.13 -7.45
C CYS A 14 -1.45 3.88 -6.71
N CYS A 15 -1.55 4.04 -5.39
CA CYS A 15 -0.50 4.69 -4.60
C CYS A 15 0.83 3.91 -4.60
N GLY A 16 0.82 2.61 -4.89
CA GLY A 16 2.03 1.78 -4.92
C GLY A 16 2.77 1.74 -6.27
N CYS A 17 2.13 2.08 -7.39
CA CYS A 17 2.80 2.05 -8.71
C CYS A 17 2.42 3.18 -9.67
N GLY A 18 1.55 4.11 -9.27
CA GLY A 18 1.10 5.24 -10.08
C GLY A 18 0.20 4.89 -11.27
N LYS A 19 -0.11 3.61 -11.49
CA LYS A 19 -0.95 3.17 -12.60
C LYS A 19 -2.40 3.60 -12.41
N ALA A 20 -3.02 4.07 -13.48
CA ALA A 20 -4.40 4.54 -13.50
C ALA A 20 -5.36 3.42 -13.11
N PHE A 21 -6.36 3.76 -12.30
CA PHE A 21 -7.58 2.97 -12.20
C PHE A 21 -8.52 3.35 -13.34
N MET A 22 -9.18 2.35 -13.92
CA MET A 22 -10.16 2.55 -14.97
C MET A 22 -11.22 1.47 -14.94
N MET A 23 -12.39 1.78 -15.49
CA MET A 23 -13.45 0.79 -15.65
C MET A 23 -13.05 -0.27 -16.67
N GLY A 24 -13.35 -1.54 -16.37
CA GLY A 24 -13.15 -2.69 -17.25
C GLY A 24 -13.53 -2.45 -18.70
N ALA A 25 -14.74 -1.92 -18.92
CA ALA A 25 -15.27 -1.61 -20.25
C ALA A 25 -14.45 -0.57 -21.05
N LYS A 26 -13.62 0.24 -20.37
CA LYS A 26 -12.75 1.25 -20.98
C LYS A 26 -11.29 0.81 -21.08
N CYS A 27 -10.96 -0.38 -20.57
CA CYS A 27 -9.58 -0.88 -20.55
C CYS A 27 -9.25 -1.59 -21.87
N SER A 28 -8.20 -1.12 -22.54
CA SER A 28 -7.72 -1.66 -23.82
C SER A 28 -6.59 -2.69 -23.67
N THR A 29 -6.14 -2.98 -22.45
CA THR A 29 -5.01 -3.89 -22.21
C THR A 29 -5.32 -5.34 -22.59
N SER A 30 -6.53 -5.81 -22.32
CA SER A 30 -6.97 -7.18 -22.64
C SER A 30 -8.49 -7.26 -22.76
N PRO A 31 -9.03 -8.07 -23.68
CA PRO A 31 -10.48 -8.32 -23.77
C PRO A 31 -11.09 -8.85 -22.47
N PHE A 32 -10.30 -9.51 -21.63
CA PHE A 32 -10.76 -10.00 -20.33
C PHE A 32 -11.13 -8.85 -19.37
N CYS A 33 -10.46 -7.70 -19.50
CA CYS A 33 -10.69 -6.55 -18.62
C CYS A 33 -12.12 -6.02 -18.70
N ALA A 34 -12.81 -6.21 -19.83
CA ALA A 34 -14.22 -5.82 -19.99
C ALA A 34 -15.17 -6.50 -18.99
N LYS A 35 -14.75 -7.65 -18.42
CA LYS A 35 -15.50 -8.38 -17.38
C LYS A 35 -15.18 -7.93 -15.96
N LEU A 36 -14.17 -7.08 -15.79
CA LEU A 36 -13.74 -6.54 -14.50
C LEU A 36 -14.49 -5.25 -14.18
N GLY A 37 -14.58 -4.93 -12.89
CA GLY A 37 -15.02 -3.62 -12.42
C GLY A 37 -13.93 -2.56 -12.57
N LEU A 38 -13.91 -1.62 -11.63
CA LEU A 38 -12.81 -0.67 -11.48
C LEU A 38 -11.52 -1.45 -11.15
N HIS A 39 -10.48 -1.31 -11.97
CA HIS A 39 -9.22 -2.00 -11.79
C HIS A 39 -8.03 -1.19 -12.32
N ALA A 40 -6.83 -1.59 -11.95
CA ALA A 40 -5.57 -1.09 -12.48
C ALA A 40 -4.65 -2.27 -12.85
N HIS A 41 -3.72 -2.03 -13.77
CA HIS A 41 -2.69 -3.01 -14.13
C HIS A 41 -1.42 -2.75 -13.34
N HIS A 42 -1.12 -3.62 -12.38
CA HIS A 42 0.02 -3.48 -11.49
C HIS A 42 1.23 -4.25 -12.04
N PRO A 43 2.46 -3.70 -11.98
CA PRO A 43 3.67 -4.49 -12.18
C PRO A 43 3.88 -5.42 -10.98
N ARG A 44 4.66 -6.50 -11.16
CA ARG A 44 4.85 -7.55 -10.13
C ARG A 44 5.47 -7.03 -8.83
N ASN A 45 6.27 -5.97 -8.90
CA ASN A 45 6.91 -5.33 -7.76
C ASN A 45 6.04 -4.25 -7.10
N CYS A 46 4.78 -4.07 -7.50
CA CYS A 46 3.88 -3.13 -6.84
C CYS A 46 3.46 -3.66 -5.46
N LEU A 47 3.31 -2.76 -4.50
CA LEU A 47 2.76 -3.07 -3.17
C LEU A 47 1.41 -3.80 -3.23
N PHE A 48 0.62 -3.59 -4.30
CA PHE A 48 -0.61 -4.36 -4.52
C PHE A 48 -0.39 -5.89 -4.44
N TYR A 49 0.73 -6.38 -4.98
CA TYR A 49 1.11 -7.79 -4.91
C TYR A 49 2.01 -8.09 -3.71
N LEU A 50 2.95 -7.19 -3.40
CA LEU A 50 3.95 -7.45 -2.34
C LEU A 50 3.35 -7.47 -0.94
N ARG A 51 2.25 -6.75 -0.69
CA ARG A 51 1.57 -6.73 0.62
C ARG A 51 0.95 -8.06 1.04
N ASP A 52 0.75 -8.98 0.08
CA ASP A 52 0.19 -10.31 0.33
C ASP A 52 1.32 -11.33 0.65
N LYS A 53 2.58 -10.88 0.72
CA LYS A 53 3.72 -11.68 1.15
C LYS A 53 3.98 -11.49 2.63
N GLU A 54 4.44 -12.56 3.27
CA GLU A 54 4.87 -12.49 4.66
C GLU A 54 6.14 -11.60 4.77
N PRO A 55 6.30 -10.82 5.85
CA PRO A 55 7.46 -9.96 6.03
C PRO A 55 8.80 -10.68 5.87
N VAL A 56 8.89 -11.93 6.33
CA VAL A 56 10.11 -12.76 6.20
C VAL A 56 10.51 -12.96 4.75
N GLN A 57 9.54 -13.21 3.84
CA GLN A 57 9.82 -13.40 2.41
C GLN A 57 10.32 -12.11 1.75
N LEU A 58 9.80 -10.96 2.19
CA LEU A 58 10.26 -9.66 1.71
C LEU A 58 11.68 -9.37 2.23
N GLN A 59 11.97 -9.70 3.49
CA GLN A 59 13.30 -9.56 4.08
C GLN A 59 14.33 -10.48 3.40
N GLU A 60 13.97 -11.71 3.05
CA GLU A 60 14.83 -12.62 2.28
C GLU A 60 15.25 -11.99 0.94
N LEU A 61 14.29 -11.45 0.19
CA LEU A 61 14.57 -10.77 -1.07
C LEU A 61 15.55 -9.59 -0.88
N LEU A 62 15.41 -8.81 0.20
CA LEU A 62 16.32 -7.71 0.51
C LEU A 62 17.73 -8.22 0.85
N LYS A 63 17.85 -9.27 1.66
CA LYS A 63 19.14 -9.89 2.03
C LYS A 63 19.88 -10.43 0.81
N GLU A 64 19.19 -11.14 -0.07
CA GLU A 64 19.77 -11.70 -1.31
C GLU A 64 20.36 -10.61 -2.22
N ASN A 65 19.81 -9.40 -2.14
CA ASN A 65 20.25 -8.25 -2.93
C ASN A 65 21.12 -7.27 -2.14
N ASN A 66 21.57 -7.64 -0.93
CA ASN A 66 22.38 -6.80 -0.04
C ASN A 66 21.76 -5.42 0.25
N VAL A 67 20.43 -5.38 0.42
CA VAL A 67 19.71 -4.17 0.82
C VAL A 67 19.50 -4.21 2.33
N GLU A 68 20.05 -3.23 3.04
CA GLU A 68 19.86 -3.07 4.48
C GLU A 68 18.41 -2.65 4.80
N PHE A 69 17.92 -3.09 5.95
CA PHE A 69 16.59 -2.75 6.46
C PHE A 69 16.56 -2.80 7.99
N ASP A 70 15.66 -2.02 8.58
CA ASP A 70 15.50 -1.95 10.03
C ASP A 70 14.62 -3.08 10.55
N VAL A 71 14.98 -3.60 11.73
CA VAL A 71 14.18 -4.57 12.49
C VAL A 71 13.97 -4.11 13.93
N GLU A 72 14.94 -3.40 14.49
CA GLU A 72 14.89 -2.93 15.87
C GLU A 72 13.94 -1.75 16.01
N ASN A 73 13.25 -1.71 17.14
CA ASN A 73 12.41 -0.59 17.52
C ASN A 73 13.10 0.24 18.61
N PRO A 74 13.75 1.37 18.28
CA PRO A 74 14.52 2.14 19.25
C PRO A 74 13.67 2.72 20.38
N SER A 75 12.38 2.97 20.13
CA SER A 75 11.48 3.54 21.13
C SER A 75 10.91 2.48 22.09
N GLY A 76 11.01 1.19 21.74
CA GLY A 76 10.37 0.09 22.49
C GLY A 76 8.83 0.12 22.46
N GLU A 77 8.22 1.04 21.72
CA GLU A 77 6.77 1.20 21.68
C GLU A 77 6.09 0.07 20.92
N ARG A 78 5.11 -0.59 21.53
CA ARG A 78 4.36 -1.71 20.93
C ARG A 78 3.16 -1.27 20.07
N ARG A 79 3.14 0.00 19.65
CA ARG A 79 2.01 0.63 18.94
C ARG A 79 2.50 1.44 17.75
N CYS A 80 2.00 1.14 16.56
CA CYS A 80 2.41 1.78 15.32
C CYS A 80 2.05 3.27 15.33
N LYS A 81 3.04 4.13 15.01
CA LYS A 81 2.90 5.61 15.03
C LYS A 81 2.68 6.25 13.67
N VAL A 82 2.48 5.44 12.62
CA VAL A 82 2.22 5.94 11.26
C VAL A 82 0.99 6.87 11.29
N GLN A 83 1.18 8.08 10.77
CA GLN A 83 0.12 9.07 10.61
C GLN A 83 -0.80 8.64 9.45
N LEU A 84 -2.10 8.75 9.67
CA LEU A 84 -3.14 8.38 8.73
C LEU A 84 -4.11 9.54 8.57
N GLN A 85 -4.64 9.70 7.36
CA GLN A 85 -5.78 10.56 7.10
C GLN A 85 -7.05 9.73 7.03
N LYS A 86 -8.01 10.02 7.90
CA LYS A 86 -9.31 9.34 7.94
C LYS A 86 -10.40 10.27 7.40
N GLU A 87 -11.16 9.78 6.44
CA GLU A 87 -12.36 10.46 5.99
C GLU A 87 -13.48 10.31 7.03
N THR A 88 -14.14 11.42 7.34
CA THR A 88 -15.31 11.52 8.23
C THR A 88 -16.43 12.25 7.49
N PRO A 89 -17.67 12.23 8.01
CA PRO A 89 -18.76 13.00 7.42
C PRO A 89 -18.49 14.52 7.35
N THR A 90 -17.58 15.03 8.19
CA THR A 90 -17.26 16.46 8.27
C THR A 90 -15.96 16.86 7.56
N GLY A 91 -15.24 15.90 6.97
CA GLY A 91 -13.99 16.17 6.24
C GLY A 91 -12.94 15.11 6.45
N VAL A 92 -11.67 15.51 6.45
CA VAL A 92 -10.53 14.62 6.69
C VAL A 92 -9.89 14.99 8.02
N ILE A 93 -9.64 13.99 8.87
CA ILE A 93 -8.95 14.17 10.14
C ILE A 93 -7.65 13.38 10.17
N ASP A 94 -6.63 13.94 10.80
CA ASP A 94 -5.39 13.23 11.09
C ASP A 94 -5.60 12.26 12.26
N ALA A 95 -5.04 11.07 12.13
CA ALA A 95 -5.09 10.02 13.12
C ALA A 95 -3.77 9.25 13.14
N ILE A 96 -3.58 8.46 14.20
CA ILE A 96 -2.43 7.54 14.30
C ILE A 96 -2.94 6.12 14.10
N CYS A 97 -2.17 5.27 13.42
CA CYS A 97 -2.50 3.87 13.17
C CYS A 97 -2.83 3.12 14.46
N ASN A 98 -1.92 3.14 15.43
CA ASN A 98 -2.07 2.54 16.77
C ASN A 98 -2.33 1.02 16.80
N SER A 99 -2.11 0.34 15.67
CA SER A 99 -2.07 -1.11 15.58
C SER A 99 -0.94 -1.68 16.43
N GLU A 100 -1.09 -2.94 16.85
CA GLU A 100 -0.04 -3.67 17.53
C GLU A 100 1.18 -3.86 16.62
N VAL A 101 2.37 -3.77 17.21
CA VAL A 101 3.65 -3.96 16.53
C VAL A 101 4.26 -5.27 17.03
N LEU A 102 4.66 -6.13 16.09
CA LEU A 102 5.40 -7.35 16.42
C LEU A 102 6.88 -7.07 16.61
N GLU A 103 7.58 -8.01 17.23
CA GLU A 103 9.03 -7.93 17.35
C GLU A 103 9.69 -7.99 15.96
N ASN A 104 10.84 -7.34 15.82
CA ASN A 104 11.62 -7.30 14.58
C ASN A 104 10.91 -6.62 13.38
N GLN A 105 9.94 -5.72 13.65
CA GLN A 105 9.23 -4.92 12.64
C GLN A 105 9.47 -3.40 12.76
N ALA A 106 10.59 -2.99 13.37
CA ALA A 106 11.04 -1.60 13.42
C ALA A 106 10.02 -0.58 13.98
N GLY A 107 9.12 -1.00 14.87
CA GLY A 107 8.09 -0.12 15.43
C GLY A 107 6.84 0.05 14.55
N LEU A 108 6.71 -0.72 13.46
CA LEU A 108 5.64 -0.64 12.47
C LEU A 108 4.74 -1.90 12.51
N CYS A 109 3.49 -1.73 12.09
CA CYS A 109 2.50 -2.81 11.99
C CYS A 109 2.42 -3.42 10.59
#